data_AF-A0A5C7RGT7-F1
#
_entry.id   AF-A0A5C7RGT7-F1
#
_cell.length_a   1.000
_cell.length_b   1.000
_cell.length_c   1.000
_cell.angle_alpha   90.00
_cell.angle_beta   90.00
_cell.angle_gamma   90.00
#
_symmetry.space_group_name_H-M   'P 1'
#
loop_
_entity.id
_entity.type
_entity.pdbx_description
1 polymer ?
#
loop_
_entity_poly.entity_id
_entity_poly.type
_entity_poly.pdbx_seq_one_letter_code
_entity_poly.pdbx_strand_id
1 'polypeptide(L)'
;MPTPAPRFHLVSGNRLDRLAAHLGEALARATDPDALTPETVLIPQPSLRHWLLHTLAERHGIAANLELITPSEFVWRMLRAVTPELPEISSWDHGPLRWRLFALLRGPTTTLPPAVRAHLQRADAVAAGRADLSRFELAEA
;
A
#
# COMPACT_ATOMS: atom_id res chain seq x y z
N MET A 1 -21.56 28.17 18.90
CA MET A 1 -20.53 27.29 18.34
C MET A 1 -21.24 26.05 17.81
N PRO A 2 -21.28 25.78 16.49
CA PRO A 2 -21.86 24.54 16.00
C PRO A 2 -20.98 23.37 16.46
N THR A 3 -21.56 22.45 17.22
CA THR A 3 -20.92 21.22 17.67
C THR A 3 -20.53 20.39 16.45
N PRO A 4 -19.27 19.95 16.29
CA PRO A 4 -18.92 19.07 15.18
C PRO A 4 -19.69 17.76 15.35
N ALA A 5 -20.57 17.46 14.39
CA ALA A 5 -21.26 16.16 14.30
C ALA A 5 -20.22 15.02 14.20
N PRO A 6 -20.53 13.79 14.65
CA PRO A 6 -19.59 12.68 14.56
C PRO A 6 -19.30 12.39 13.07
N ARG A 7 -18.08 12.70 12.60
CA ARG A 7 -17.71 12.62 11.16
C ARG A 7 -17.15 11.25 10.77
N PHE A 8 -17.87 10.18 11.13
CA PHE A 8 -17.64 8.85 10.60
C PHE A 8 -18.95 8.31 10.04
N HIS A 9 -18.99 8.14 8.72
CA HIS A 9 -20.15 7.61 8.00
C HIS A 9 -19.81 6.24 7.45
N LEU A 10 -20.55 5.21 7.87
CA LEU A 10 -20.41 3.86 7.35
C LEU A 10 -21.44 3.60 6.27
N VAL A 11 -20.98 3.29 5.07
CA VAL A 11 -21.81 2.87 3.95
C VAL A 11 -21.46 1.42 3.61
N SER A 12 -22.40 0.50 3.82
CA SER A 12 -22.20 -0.93 3.58
C SER A 12 -22.94 -1.41 2.35
N GLY A 13 -22.31 -2.29 1.58
CA GLY A 13 -22.94 -2.95 0.43
C GLY A 13 -22.06 -4.07 -0.12
N ASN A 14 -22.65 -4.95 -0.92
CA ASN A 14 -21.94 -6.05 -1.59
C ASN A 14 -21.64 -5.77 -3.07
N ARG A 15 -21.99 -4.57 -3.56
CA ARG A 15 -21.81 -4.14 -4.93
C ARG A 15 -20.85 -2.96 -4.98
N LEU A 16 -19.61 -3.25 -5.38
CA LEU A 16 -18.54 -2.26 -5.41
C LEU A 16 -18.86 -1.09 -6.34
N ASP A 17 -19.53 -1.33 -7.47
CA ASP A 17 -19.98 -0.30 -8.41
C ASP A 17 -20.95 0.72 -7.76
N ARG A 18 -21.86 0.25 -6.90
CA ARG A 18 -22.79 1.13 -6.16
C ARG A 18 -22.07 1.93 -5.09
N LEU A 19 -21.10 1.32 -4.40
CA LEU A 19 -20.28 2.01 -3.41
C LEU A 19 -19.41 3.08 -4.08
N ALA A 20 -18.82 2.80 -5.24
CA ALA A 20 -18.07 3.77 -6.02
C ALA A 20 -18.95 4.93 -6.51
N ALA A 21 -20.18 4.65 -6.97
CA ALA A 21 -21.14 5.70 -7.32
C ALA A 21 -21.49 6.60 -6.14
N HIS A 22 -21.71 6.01 -4.95
CA HIS A 22 -21.97 6.76 -3.73
C HIS A 22 -20.77 7.63 -3.32
N LEU A 23 -19.55 7.09 -3.42
CA LEU A 23 -18.32 7.84 -3.19
C LEU A 23 -18.20 9.02 -4.17
N GLY A 24 -18.43 8.80 -5.46
CA GLY A 24 -18.37 9.86 -6.47
C GLY A 24 -19.37 11.00 -6.20
N GLU A 25 -20.58 10.66 -5.75
CA GLU A 25 -21.56 11.65 -5.31
C GLU A 25 -21.13 12.42 -4.06
N ALA A 26 -20.43 11.77 -3.12
CA ALA A 26 -19.89 12.44 -1.94
C ALA A 26 -18.76 13.41 -2.32
N LEU A 27 -17.84 12.98 -3.18
CA LEU A 27 -16.74 13.80 -3.70
C LEU A 27 -17.26 15.01 -4.48
N ALA A 28 -18.28 14.83 -5.33
CA ALA A 28 -18.87 15.92 -6.12
C ALA A 28 -19.61 16.98 -5.28
N ARG A 29 -20.01 16.66 -4.03
CA ARG A 29 -20.63 17.60 -3.10
C ARG A 29 -19.63 18.30 -2.19
N ALA A 30 -18.40 17.82 -2.11
CA ALA A 30 -17.38 18.43 -1.27
C ALA A 30 -17.12 19.86 -1.77
N THR A 31 -17.22 20.84 -0.86
CA THR A 31 -16.88 22.24 -1.13
C THR A 31 -15.61 22.53 -0.35
N ASP A 32 -14.45 22.11 -0.88
CA ASP A 32 -13.16 22.44 -0.26
C ASP A 32 -12.80 23.89 -0.60
N PRO A 33 -12.42 24.73 0.39
CA PRO A 33 -11.87 26.07 0.12
C PRO A 33 -10.57 26.07 -0.71
N ASP A 34 -9.81 24.97 -0.76
CA ASP A 34 -8.60 24.84 -1.58
C ASP A 34 -8.80 23.87 -2.75
N ALA A 35 -9.10 24.42 -3.92
CA ALA A 35 -9.41 23.66 -5.14
C ALA A 35 -8.25 22.77 -5.65
N LEU A 36 -7.02 22.97 -5.17
CA LEU A 36 -5.85 22.19 -5.62
C LEU A 36 -5.41 21.12 -4.63
N THR A 37 -5.99 21.08 -3.42
CA THR A 37 -5.69 20.00 -2.47
C THR A 37 -6.32 18.69 -2.97
N PRO A 38 -5.54 17.59 -3.11
CA PRO A 38 -6.08 16.32 -3.57
C PRO A 38 -7.03 15.69 -2.54
N GLU A 39 -8.13 15.13 -3.02
CA GLU A 39 -9.04 14.34 -2.19
C GLU A 39 -8.42 12.96 -1.93
N THR A 40 -8.16 12.63 -0.67
CA THR A 40 -7.61 11.31 -0.30
C THR A 40 -8.73 10.27 -0.28
N VAL A 41 -8.55 9.18 -1.02
CA VAL A 41 -9.42 8.00 -0.94
C VAL A 41 -8.58 6.75 -0.65
N LEU A 42 -8.94 6.04 0.42
CA LEU A 42 -8.28 4.80 0.78
C LEU A 42 -8.80 3.65 -0.09
N ILE A 43 -7.89 2.94 -0.75
CA ILE A 43 -8.18 1.75 -1.55
C ILE A 43 -7.51 0.51 -0.93
N PRO A 44 -8.19 -0.64 -0.84
CA PRO A 44 -7.63 -1.82 -0.16
C PRO A 44 -6.40 -2.39 -0.87
N GLN A 45 -6.30 -2.20 -2.19
CA GLN A 45 -5.20 -2.73 -3.00
C GLN A 45 -4.96 -1.83 -4.23
N PRO A 46 -3.72 -1.72 -4.72
CA PRO A 46 -3.38 -0.84 -5.85
C PRO A 46 -4.14 -1.15 -7.14
N SER A 47 -4.54 -2.40 -7.36
CA SER A 47 -5.29 -2.82 -8.55
C SER A 47 -6.64 -2.09 -8.70
N LEU A 48 -7.25 -1.65 -7.59
CA LEU A 48 -8.50 -0.88 -7.62
C LEU A 48 -8.31 0.56 -8.11
N ARG A 49 -7.08 1.07 -8.17
CA ARG A 49 -6.81 2.47 -8.56
C ARG A 49 -7.35 2.79 -9.94
N HIS A 50 -6.94 2.03 -10.95
CA HIS A 50 -7.38 2.26 -12.33
C HIS A 50 -8.87 2.03 -12.51
N TRP A 51 -9.40 0.96 -11.89
CA TRP A 51 -10.82 0.66 -11.93
C TRP A 51 -11.66 1.80 -11.35
N LEU A 52 -11.30 2.30 -10.15
CA LEU A 52 -12.04 3.37 -9.49
C LEU A 52 -11.99 4.67 -10.28
N LEU A 53 -10.80 5.06 -10.77
CA LEU A 53 -10.64 6.27 -11.59
C LEU A 53 -11.48 6.18 -12.87
N HIS A 54 -11.45 5.03 -13.55
CA HIS A 54 -12.23 4.82 -14.76
C HIS A 54 -13.74 4.89 -14.46
N THR A 55 -14.21 4.17 -13.45
CA THR A 55 -15.64 4.16 -13.05
C THR A 55 -16.12 5.56 -12.65
N LEU A 56 -15.31 6.34 -11.94
CA LEU A 56 -15.65 7.72 -11.58
C LEU A 56 -15.66 8.63 -12.83
N ALA A 57 -14.68 8.50 -13.71
CA ALA A 57 -14.59 9.29 -14.93
C ALA A 57 -15.74 8.99 -15.90
N GLU A 58 -16.15 7.74 -16.06
CA GLU A 58 -17.32 7.38 -16.88
C GLU A 58 -18.60 8.05 -16.38
N ARG A 59 -18.74 8.21 -15.06
CA ARG A 59 -19.93 8.80 -14.45
C ARG A 59 -19.92 10.33 -14.39
N HIS A 60 -18.76 10.92 -14.11
CA HIS A 60 -18.60 12.35 -13.85
C HIS A 60 -17.89 13.11 -14.98
N GLY A 61 -17.51 12.42 -16.07
CA GLY A 61 -16.76 12.95 -17.20
C GLY A 61 -15.25 13.02 -16.96
N ILE A 62 -14.82 13.24 -15.71
CA ILE A 62 -13.41 13.27 -15.32
C ILE A 62 -13.25 12.76 -13.88
N ALA A 63 -12.14 12.06 -13.62
CA ALA A 63 -11.68 11.74 -12.28
C ALA A 63 -10.22 12.22 -12.17
N ALA A 64 -10.01 13.32 -11.45
CA ALA A 64 -8.71 13.97 -11.31
C ALA A 64 -8.56 14.53 -9.89
N ASN A 65 -7.33 14.90 -9.55
CA ASN A 65 -6.99 15.41 -8.21
C ASN A 65 -7.41 14.47 -7.06
N LEU A 66 -7.35 13.16 -7.29
CA LEU A 66 -7.63 12.13 -6.29
C LEU A 66 -6.31 11.46 -5.90
N GLU A 67 -6.07 11.40 -4.59
CA GLU A 67 -4.94 10.65 -4.03
C GLU A 67 -5.43 9.28 -3.54
N LEU A 68 -5.20 8.25 -4.35
CA LEU A 68 -5.62 6.88 -4.04
C LEU A 68 -4.51 6.12 -3.31
N ILE A 69 -4.64 5.92 -2.01
CA ILE A 69 -3.61 5.29 -1.15
C ILE A 69 -4.13 4.06 -0.43
N THR A 70 -3.24 3.15 -0.09
CA THR A 70 -3.57 1.97 0.73
C THR A 70 -3.71 2.33 2.21
N PRO A 71 -4.43 1.50 3.01
CA PRO A 71 -4.50 1.71 4.45
C PRO A 71 -3.12 1.77 5.12
N SER A 72 -2.16 0.94 4.69
CA SER A 72 -0.81 0.93 5.24
C SER A 72 -0.06 2.24 4.96
N GLU A 73 -0.13 2.74 3.73
CA GLU A 73 0.45 4.05 3.35
C GLU A 73 -0.19 5.19 4.14
N PHE A 74 -1.52 5.17 4.30
CA PHE A 74 -2.23 6.18 5.08
C PHE A 74 -1.81 6.16 6.55
N VAL A 75 -1.71 4.98 7.18
CA VAL A 75 -1.24 4.85 8.56
C VAL A 75 0.18 5.38 8.70
N TRP A 76 1.09 5.04 7.78
CA TRP A 76 2.45 5.57 7.79
C TRP A 76 2.48 7.10 7.66
N ARG A 77 1.67 7.66 6.77
CA ARG A 77 1.51 9.11 6.61
C ARG A 77 1.02 9.78 7.90
N MET A 78 0.05 9.19 8.59
CA MET A 78 -0.44 9.69 9.87
C MET A 78 0.60 9.58 10.99
N LEU A 79 1.36 8.49 11.04
CA LEU A 79 2.47 8.34 11.99
C LEU A 79 3.54 9.40 11.77
N ARG A 80 3.92 9.70 10.52
CA ARG A 80 4.88 10.77 10.23
C ARG A 80 4.35 12.16 10.57
N ALA A 81 3.05 12.39 10.43
CA ALA A 81 2.44 13.66 10.80
C ALA A 81 2.56 13.95 12.30
N VAL A 82 2.64 12.91 13.14
CA VAL A 82 2.84 13.04 14.60
C VAL A 82 4.29 12.84 15.05
N THR A 83 5.12 12.13 14.26
CA THR A 83 6.54 11.87 14.54
C THR A 83 7.37 12.19 13.29
N PRO A 84 7.76 13.47 13.09
CA PRO A 84 8.45 13.93 11.90
C PRO A 84 9.85 13.31 11.68
N GLU A 85 10.43 12.70 12.73
CA GLU A 85 11.73 12.03 12.67
C GLU A 85 11.68 10.68 11.93
N LEU A 86 10.48 10.16 11.68
CA LEU A 86 10.31 8.92 10.93
C LEU A 86 10.71 9.09 9.45
N PRO A 87 11.33 8.06 8.84
CA PRO A 87 11.77 8.14 7.45
C PRO A 87 10.59 8.27 6.49
N GLU A 88 10.82 8.91 5.34
CA GLU A 88 9.79 9.11 4.32
C GLU A 88 9.21 7.80 3.78
N ILE A 89 10.04 6.77 3.64
CA ILE A 89 9.63 5.43 3.23
C ILE A 89 9.60 4.54 4.46
N SER A 90 8.56 3.73 4.61
CA SER A 90 8.51 2.81 5.74
C SER A 90 9.65 1.82 5.61
N SER A 91 10.34 1.62 6.73
CA SER A 91 11.35 0.58 6.89
C SER A 91 10.81 -0.83 6.60
N TRP A 92 9.49 -1.00 6.62
CA TRP A 92 8.79 -2.25 6.40
C TRP A 92 8.11 -2.34 5.04
N ASP A 93 8.28 -1.34 4.18
CA ASP A 93 7.83 -1.44 2.79
C ASP A 93 8.61 -2.53 2.05
N HIS A 94 7.97 -3.10 1.03
CA HIS A 94 8.52 -4.24 0.28
C HIS A 94 9.94 -3.99 -0.25
N GLY A 95 10.20 -2.78 -0.76
CA GLY A 95 11.51 -2.40 -1.30
C GLY A 95 12.64 -2.50 -0.27
N PRO A 96 12.60 -1.72 0.83
CA PRO A 96 13.58 -1.81 1.91
C PRO A 96 13.64 -3.20 2.57
N LEU A 97 12.48 -3.84 2.78
CA LEU A 97 12.40 -5.13 3.46
C LEU A 97 13.09 -6.23 2.65
N ARG A 98 12.89 -6.26 1.32
CA ARG A 98 13.59 -7.19 0.41
C ARG A 98 15.10 -7.14 0.60
N TRP A 99 15.69 -5.95 0.62
CA TRP A 99 17.14 -5.81 0.78
C TRP A 99 17.63 -6.24 2.16
N ARG A 100 16.84 -5.99 3.21
CA ARG A 100 17.15 -6.47 4.57
C ARG A 100 17.06 -7.98 4.67
N LEU A 101 16.01 -8.59 4.12
CA LEU A 101 15.87 -10.04 4.05
C LEU A 101 17.01 -10.66 3.24
N PHE A 102 17.35 -10.09 2.09
CA PHE A 102 18.49 -10.55 1.30
C PHE A 102 19.80 -10.53 2.11
N ALA A 103 20.08 -9.43 2.82
CA ALA A 103 21.25 -9.35 3.69
C ALA A 103 21.24 -10.41 4.80
N LEU A 104 20.08 -10.67 5.42
CA LEU A 104 19.91 -11.72 6.43
C LEU A 104 20.13 -13.13 5.85
N LEU A 105 19.63 -13.40 4.64
CA LEU A 105 19.76 -14.69 3.96
C LEU A 105 21.20 -14.98 3.48
N ARG A 106 22.03 -13.95 3.32
CA ARG A 106 23.49 -14.08 3.09
C ARG A 106 24.28 -14.34 4.37
N GLY A 107 23.67 -14.10 5.53
CA GLY A 107 24.27 -14.33 6.84
C GLY A 107 24.34 -15.82 7.22
N PRO A 108 24.70 -16.12 8.47
CA PRO A 108 24.80 -17.50 8.96
C PRO A 108 23.46 -18.22 8.86
N THR A 109 23.40 -19.33 8.13
CA THR A 109 22.15 -20.08 7.90
C THR A 109 21.67 -20.86 9.13
N THR A 110 22.50 -20.95 10.18
CA THR A 110 22.22 -21.67 11.43
C THR A 110 21.07 -21.04 12.24
N THR A 111 20.85 -19.73 12.10
CA THR A 111 19.76 -18.98 12.76
C THR A 111 18.47 -18.98 11.95
N LEU A 112 18.52 -19.42 10.69
CA LEU A 112 17.35 -19.44 9.81
C LEU A 112 16.43 -20.64 10.12
N PRO A 113 15.11 -20.50 9.90
CA PRO A 113 14.16 -21.59 10.02
C PRO A 113 14.56 -22.83 9.17
N PRO A 114 14.24 -24.06 9.62
CA PRO A 114 14.67 -25.28 8.93
C PRO A 114 14.26 -25.35 7.46
N ALA A 115 13.04 -24.91 7.12
CA ALA A 115 12.54 -24.92 5.74
C ALA A 115 13.35 -24.00 4.82
N VAL A 116 13.69 -22.80 5.30
CA VAL A 116 14.50 -21.81 4.56
C VAL A 116 15.91 -22.36 4.36
N ARG A 117 16.52 -22.92 5.41
CA ARG A 117 17.85 -23.52 5.34
C ARG A 117 17.92 -24.65 4.33
N ALA A 118 16.96 -25.57 4.36
CA ALA A 118 16.89 -26.69 3.43
C ALA A 118 16.67 -26.23 1.98
N HIS A 119 15.93 -25.14 1.77
CA HIS A 119 15.78 -24.52 0.46
C HIS A 119 17.11 -23.95 -0.05
N LEU A 120 17.79 -23.13 0.77
CA LEU A 120 19.06 -22.52 0.41
C LEU A 120 20.17 -23.55 0.16
N GLN A 121 20.24 -24.62 0.96
CA GLN A 121 21.22 -25.71 0.74
C GLN A 121 21.00 -26.43 -0.58
N ARG A 122 19.73 -26.68 -0.95
CA ARG A 122 19.40 -27.27 -2.26
C ARG A 122 19.74 -26.30 -3.39
N ALA A 123 19.43 -25.02 -3.21
CA ALA A 123 19.76 -23.99 -4.19
C ALA A 123 21.28 -23.88 -4.37
N ASP A 124 22.07 -23.84 -3.30
CA ASP A 124 23.53 -23.75 -3.33
C ASP A 124 24.18 -24.99 -3.96
N ALA A 125 23.62 -26.19 -3.76
CA ALA A 125 24.12 -27.42 -4.37
C ALA A 125 23.93 -27.46 -5.90
N VAL A 126 22.91 -26.77 -6.42
CA VAL A 126 22.58 -26.72 -7.86
C VAL A 126 23.16 -25.46 -8.52
N ALA A 127 23.36 -24.40 -7.74
CA ALA A 127 23.81 -23.10 -8.21
C ALA A 127 25.34 -23.03 -8.27
N ALA A 128 25.93 -23.45 -9.39
CA ALA A 128 27.33 -23.16 -9.74
C ALA A 128 27.58 -21.63 -9.87
N GLY A 129 27.65 -20.91 -8.76
CA GLY A 129 27.91 -19.46 -8.69
C GLY A 129 26.66 -18.54 -8.66
N ARG A 130 25.43 -19.08 -8.55
CA ARG A 130 24.17 -18.29 -8.50
C ARG A 130 23.53 -18.22 -7.10
N ALA A 131 24.31 -18.50 -6.07
CA ALA A 131 23.88 -18.53 -4.67
C ALA A 131 23.22 -17.21 -4.20
N ASP A 132 23.74 -16.06 -4.64
CA ASP A 132 23.16 -14.74 -4.32
C ASP A 132 21.83 -14.51 -5.05
N LEU A 133 21.63 -15.05 -6.25
CA LEU A 133 20.35 -14.91 -6.97
C LEU A 133 19.22 -15.65 -6.24
N SER A 134 19.43 -16.89 -5.80
CA SER A 134 18.40 -17.65 -5.08
C SER A 134 18.04 -17.03 -3.72
N ARG A 135 19.01 -16.37 -3.05
CA ARG A 135 18.75 -15.61 -1.83
C ARG A 135 17.95 -14.33 -2.11
N PHE A 136 18.21 -13.68 -3.24
CA PHE A 136 17.45 -12.51 -3.67
C PHE A 136 16.02 -12.88 -4.07
N GLU A 137 15.84 -13.94 -4.85
CA GLU A 137 14.52 -14.46 -5.23
C GLU A 137 13.69 -14.84 -4.00
N LEU A 138 14.30 -15.46 -2.99
CA LEU A 138 13.62 -15.78 -1.73
C LEU A 138 13.28 -14.53 -0.90
N ALA A 139 14.02 -13.43 -1.05
CA ALA A 139 13.72 -12.16 -0.41
C ALA A 139 12.63 -11.35 -1.15
N GLU A 140 12.32 -11.70 -2.41
CA GLU A 140 11.23 -11.14 -3.21
C GLU A 140 9.90 -11.89 -3.06
N ALA A 141 9.96 -13.17 -2.69
CA ALA A 141 8.80 -14.07 -2.61
C ALA A 141 7.91 -13.79 -1.39
#